data_AF-A0A974CJM5-F1
#
_entry.id   AF-A0A974CJM5-F1
#
_cell.length_a   1.000
_cell.length_b   1.000
_cell.length_c   1.000
_cell.angle_alpha   90.00
_cell.angle_beta   90.00
_cell.angle_gamma   90.00
#
_symmetry.space_group_name_H-M   'P 1'
#
loop_
_entity.id
_entity.type
_entity.pdbx_description
1 polymer ?
#
loop_
_entity_poly.entity_id
_entity_poly.type
_entity_poly.pdbx_seq_one_letter_code
_entity_poly.pdbx_strand_id
1 'polypeptide(L)'
;MNLEESENKPRKQQGYSTVSHFNIVHYDCHLAAVRLARGREEWDSAALQNANTKCNGLLPVWGPHVPESAFATCLARHNTYLQECTVQREPTYQLNIHDLKLLFLRFAMEQSFSADTGGGGRESNIHLIPYIIHTVLYVLNTLTDKTIKDYSVYRSSLLFWALVDLIYNMFKKVPTSNTEGGWSYSLADYIRLNDMPIYEAADKALKTFQDEFMPVESFSEFIDVAGLLSEIEDPDGFLRDLLNSVP
;
A
#
# COMPACT_ATOMS: atom_id res chain seq x y z
N MET A 1 5.81 15.34 -0.30
CA MET A 1 5.77 15.20 1.18
C MET A 1 6.80 14.16 1.59
N ASN A 2 7.35 14.25 2.80
CA ASN A 2 8.20 13.18 3.33
C ASN A 2 7.36 11.91 3.46
N LEU A 3 7.79 10.80 2.86
CA LEU A 3 7.07 9.53 2.94
C LEU A 3 7.16 8.92 4.34
N GLU A 4 8.29 9.11 4.99
CA GLU A 4 8.53 8.64 6.35
C GLU A 4 9.25 9.72 7.15
N GLU A 5 8.55 10.32 8.11
CA GLU A 5 9.14 11.31 9.01
C GLU A 5 10.31 10.72 9.81
N SER A 6 10.23 9.44 10.14
CA SER A 6 11.24 8.71 10.91
C SER A 6 12.39 8.12 10.08
N GLU A 7 12.43 8.31 8.75
CA GLU A 7 13.48 7.71 7.90
C GLU A 7 14.88 8.15 8.36
N ASN A 8 15.78 7.24 8.72
CA ASN A 8 17.09 7.60 9.26
C ASN A 8 18.12 8.02 8.16
N LYS A 9 17.66 8.75 7.14
CA LYS A 9 18.49 9.34 6.09
C LYS A 9 18.49 10.87 6.23
N PRO A 10 19.62 11.54 5.94
CA PRO A 10 19.72 13.00 6.03
C PRO A 10 18.80 13.70 5.03
N ARG A 11 18.55 13.08 3.87
CA ARG A 11 17.55 13.53 2.90
C ARG A 11 16.40 12.53 2.87
N LYS A 12 15.24 12.97 3.38
CA LYS A 12 14.01 12.18 3.39
C LYS A 12 13.51 11.91 1.98
N GLN A 13 13.05 10.70 1.73
CA GLN A 13 12.38 10.34 0.50
C GLN A 13 11.10 11.16 0.36
N GLN A 14 10.98 11.82 -0.79
CA GLN A 14 9.76 12.52 -1.16
C GLN A 14 8.81 11.57 -1.88
N GLY A 15 7.52 11.79 -1.69
CA GLY A 15 6.48 11.16 -2.48
C GLY A 15 5.16 11.90 -2.35
N TYR A 16 4.08 11.19 -2.61
CA TYR A 16 2.71 11.70 -2.63
C TYR A 16 1.79 10.79 -1.81
N SER A 17 0.61 11.33 -1.51
CA SER A 17 -0.51 10.53 -1.04
C SER A 17 -1.75 10.91 -1.84
N THR A 18 -2.46 9.92 -2.36
CA THR A 18 -3.65 10.12 -3.19
C THR A 18 -4.91 10.05 -2.34
N VAL A 19 -5.84 10.96 -2.61
CA VAL A 19 -7.18 10.96 -2.04
C VAL A 19 -8.19 11.07 -3.18
N SER A 20 -9.41 10.55 -3.00
CA SER A 20 -10.41 10.49 -4.07
C SER A 20 -11.83 10.72 -3.57
N HIS A 21 -12.64 11.35 -4.42
CA HIS A 21 -14.10 11.36 -4.31
C HIS A 21 -14.75 10.06 -4.81
N PHE A 22 -13.96 9.18 -5.44
CA PHE A 22 -14.39 7.90 -5.99
C PHE A 22 -15.51 8.02 -7.04
N ASN A 23 -15.43 9.08 -7.85
CA ASN A 23 -16.31 9.25 -9.00
C ASN A 23 -15.85 8.35 -10.15
N ILE A 24 -16.73 7.45 -10.60
CA ILE A 24 -16.45 6.54 -11.70
C ILE A 24 -17.01 7.14 -12.99
N VAL A 25 -16.19 7.17 -14.04
CA VAL A 25 -16.58 7.64 -15.37
C VAL A 25 -15.99 6.72 -16.43
N HIS A 26 -16.75 6.45 -17.49
CA HIS A 26 -16.20 5.76 -18.66
C HIS A 26 -15.16 6.65 -19.33
N TYR A 27 -14.01 6.05 -19.63
CA TYR A 27 -12.88 6.77 -20.22
C TYR A 27 -13.26 7.53 -21.50
N ASP A 28 -14.02 6.91 -22.41
CA ASP A 28 -14.46 7.54 -23.65
C ASP A 28 -15.43 8.69 -23.41
N CYS A 29 -16.34 8.58 -22.43
CA CYS A 29 -17.23 9.65 -22.04
C CYS A 29 -16.45 10.85 -21.47
N HIS A 30 -15.43 10.58 -20.66
CA HIS A 30 -14.54 11.62 -20.15
C HIS A 30 -13.78 12.31 -21.29
N LEU A 31 -13.18 11.55 -22.22
CA LEU A 31 -12.49 12.13 -23.37
C LEU A 31 -13.41 12.95 -24.27
N ALA A 32 -14.65 12.51 -24.47
CA ALA A 32 -15.65 13.27 -25.21
C ALA A 32 -15.97 14.60 -24.50
N ALA A 33 -16.13 14.58 -23.17
CA ALA A 33 -16.36 15.79 -22.38
C ALA A 33 -15.19 16.78 -22.47
N VAL A 34 -13.95 16.30 -22.34
CA VAL A 34 -12.73 17.12 -22.49
C VAL A 34 -12.68 17.76 -23.89
N ARG A 35 -13.00 17.00 -24.94
CA ARG A 35 -13.05 17.51 -26.33
C ARG A 35 -14.13 18.57 -26.54
N LEU A 36 -15.25 18.50 -25.82
CA LEU A 36 -16.35 19.46 -25.91
C LEU A 36 -16.07 20.75 -25.13
N ALA A 37 -15.25 20.70 -24.09
CA ALA A 37 -14.90 21.85 -23.25
C ALA A 37 -13.89 22.84 -23.87
N ARG A 38 -13.63 22.75 -25.19
CA ARG A 38 -12.64 23.56 -25.94
C ARG A 38 -12.70 25.05 -25.56
N GLY A 39 -11.56 25.58 -25.08
CA GLY A 39 -11.37 27.00 -24.78
C GLY A 39 -11.43 27.37 -23.29
N ARG A 40 -11.72 26.42 -22.39
CA ARG A 40 -11.53 26.56 -20.94
C ARG A 40 -10.37 25.71 -20.47
N GLU A 41 -9.69 26.13 -19.40
CA GLU A 41 -8.78 25.24 -18.70
C GLU A 41 -9.54 24.00 -18.24
N GLU A 42 -8.94 22.83 -18.47
CA GLU A 42 -9.49 21.54 -18.04
C GLU A 42 -9.76 21.54 -16.54
N TRP A 43 -8.84 22.14 -15.77
CA TRP A 43 -8.88 22.28 -14.33
C TRP A 43 -10.07 23.10 -13.83
N ASP A 44 -10.32 24.26 -14.42
CA ASP A 44 -11.48 25.10 -14.09
C ASP A 44 -12.80 24.40 -14.40
N SER A 45 -12.85 23.70 -15.55
CA SER A 45 -14.05 22.98 -15.97
C SER A 45 -14.33 21.78 -15.08
N ALA A 46 -13.29 21.04 -14.69
CA ALA A 46 -13.41 19.85 -13.87
C ALA A 46 -13.66 20.18 -12.39
N ALA A 47 -13.06 21.24 -11.85
CA ALA A 47 -13.33 21.69 -10.47
C ALA A 47 -14.82 21.98 -10.23
N LEU A 48 -15.49 22.66 -11.17
CA LEU A 48 -16.93 22.94 -11.07
C LEU A 48 -17.80 21.67 -11.07
N GLN A 49 -17.38 20.61 -11.75
CA GLN A 49 -18.14 19.37 -11.87
C GLN A 49 -17.78 18.34 -10.78
N ASN A 50 -16.62 18.49 -10.14
CA ASN A 50 -16.08 17.57 -9.13
C ASN A 50 -16.03 18.19 -7.73
N ALA A 51 -17.07 18.94 -7.34
CA ALA A 51 -17.20 19.53 -6.00
C ALA A 51 -16.00 20.40 -5.56
N ASN A 52 -15.42 21.17 -6.50
CA ASN A 52 -14.24 22.01 -6.31
C ASN A 52 -12.96 21.25 -5.89
N THR A 53 -12.85 19.97 -6.28
CA THR A 53 -11.61 19.19 -6.10
C THR A 53 -10.46 19.85 -6.86
N LYS A 54 -9.29 19.96 -6.22
CA LYS A 54 -8.10 20.65 -6.78
C LYS A 54 -7.26 19.76 -7.71
N CYS A 55 -7.56 18.46 -7.76
CA CYS A 55 -6.79 17.41 -8.44
C CYS A 55 -7.76 16.52 -9.25
N ASN A 56 -7.60 16.40 -10.58
CA ASN A 56 -8.54 15.71 -11.48
C ASN A 56 -7.89 14.52 -12.21
N GLY A 57 -7.04 13.78 -11.51
CA GLY A 57 -6.37 12.60 -12.06
C GLY A 57 -7.33 11.42 -12.22
N LEU A 58 -7.23 10.71 -13.33
CA LEU A 58 -7.92 9.43 -13.52
C LEU A 58 -7.02 8.28 -13.14
N LEU A 59 -7.41 7.49 -12.15
CA LEU A 59 -6.84 6.16 -11.90
C LEU A 59 -7.64 5.15 -12.75
N PRO A 60 -7.01 4.41 -13.67
CA PRO A 60 -7.72 3.42 -14.48
C PRO A 60 -8.18 2.24 -13.63
N VAL A 61 -9.38 1.73 -13.93
CA VAL A 61 -9.91 0.50 -13.35
C VAL A 61 -9.90 -0.59 -14.42
N TRP A 62 -9.28 -1.74 -14.12
CA TRP A 62 -9.23 -2.86 -15.06
C TRP A 62 -10.44 -3.78 -14.89
N GLY A 63 -11.36 -3.73 -15.85
CA GLY A 63 -12.50 -4.66 -15.93
C GLY A 63 -12.21 -5.89 -16.79
N PRO A 64 -12.99 -6.97 -16.64
CA PRO A 64 -12.76 -8.25 -17.34
C PRO A 64 -12.90 -8.16 -18.87
N HIS A 65 -13.61 -7.15 -19.38
CA HIS A 65 -13.81 -6.92 -20.82
C HIS A 65 -12.85 -5.89 -21.41
N VAL A 66 -11.92 -5.35 -20.62
CA VAL A 66 -10.96 -4.34 -21.04
C VAL A 66 -9.65 -5.04 -21.42
N PRO A 67 -9.16 -4.90 -22.67
CA PRO A 67 -7.86 -5.44 -23.06
C PRO A 67 -6.73 -4.86 -22.21
N GLU A 68 -5.74 -5.69 -21.87
CA GLU A 68 -4.57 -5.28 -21.07
C GLU A 68 -3.86 -4.06 -21.68
N SER A 69 -3.70 -4.03 -23.01
CA SER A 69 -3.07 -2.91 -23.72
C SER A 69 -3.81 -1.58 -23.53
N ALA A 70 -5.14 -1.60 -23.42
CA ALA A 70 -5.94 -0.42 -23.15
C ALA A 70 -5.75 0.05 -21.70
N PHE A 71 -5.75 -0.88 -20.74
CA PHE A 71 -5.45 -0.59 -19.33
C PHE A 71 -4.04 0.00 -19.17
N ALA A 72 -3.02 -0.64 -19.75
CA ALA A 72 -1.64 -0.19 -19.74
C ALA A 72 -1.48 1.23 -20.30
N THR A 73 -2.18 1.55 -21.38
CA THR A 73 -2.19 2.89 -21.98
C THR A 73 -2.77 3.94 -21.04
N CYS A 74 -3.88 3.63 -20.38
CA CYS A 74 -4.49 4.54 -19.40
C CYS A 74 -3.64 4.69 -18.14
N LEU A 75 -2.97 3.62 -17.69
CA LEU A 75 -2.05 3.65 -16.55
C LEU A 75 -0.81 4.49 -16.85
N ALA A 76 -0.24 4.38 -18.06
CA ALA A 76 0.85 5.23 -18.48
C ALA A 76 0.46 6.73 -18.42
N ARG A 77 -0.76 7.06 -18.86
CA ARG A 77 -1.28 8.44 -18.75
C ARG A 77 -1.46 8.89 -17.30
N HIS A 78 -1.99 8.01 -16.44
CA HIS A 78 -2.08 8.29 -15.00
C HIS A 78 -0.71 8.60 -14.39
N ASN A 79 0.33 7.83 -14.78
CA ASN A 79 1.67 8.06 -14.30
C ASN A 79 2.25 9.39 -14.78
N THR A 80 2.05 9.77 -16.04
CA THR A 80 2.43 11.11 -16.54
C THR A 80 1.75 12.22 -15.74
N TYR A 81 0.45 12.07 -15.48
CA TYR A 81 -0.29 13.01 -14.65
C TYR A 81 0.30 13.15 -13.24
N LEU A 82 0.63 12.03 -12.58
CA LEU A 82 1.27 12.06 -11.26
C LEU A 82 2.63 12.77 -11.30
N GLN A 83 3.43 12.55 -12.33
CA GLN A 83 4.74 13.23 -12.48
C GLN A 83 4.56 14.75 -12.59
N GLU A 84 3.62 15.20 -13.41
CA GLU A 84 3.32 16.62 -13.62
C GLU A 84 2.83 17.29 -12.32
N CYS A 85 1.95 16.63 -11.56
CA CYS A 85 1.37 17.21 -10.35
C CYS A 85 2.28 17.13 -9.11
N THR A 86 3.16 16.14 -9.02
CA THR A 86 3.93 15.86 -7.79
C THR A 86 5.43 16.15 -7.91
N VAL A 87 5.91 16.43 -9.13
CA VAL A 87 7.34 16.60 -9.46
C VAL A 87 8.18 15.35 -9.12
N GLN A 88 7.52 14.22 -8.81
CA GLN A 88 8.19 12.93 -8.67
C GLN A 88 8.54 12.40 -10.05
N ARG A 89 9.80 11.97 -10.22
CA ARG A 89 10.33 11.62 -11.55
C ARG A 89 9.63 10.41 -12.15
N GLU A 90 9.34 9.37 -11.35
CA GLU A 90 8.64 8.17 -11.81
C GLU A 90 7.79 7.56 -10.67
N PRO A 91 6.48 7.37 -10.87
CA PRO A 91 5.63 6.58 -9.98
C PRO A 91 6.09 5.11 -10.02
N THR A 92 6.65 4.63 -8.92
CA THR A 92 7.08 3.24 -8.78
C THR A 92 6.08 2.44 -7.95
N TYR A 93 6.13 1.11 -8.01
CA TYR A 93 5.30 0.29 -7.13
C TYR A 93 5.60 0.57 -5.64
N GLN A 94 6.85 0.93 -5.29
CA GLN A 94 7.19 1.33 -3.92
C GLN A 94 6.47 2.62 -3.51
N LEU A 95 6.36 3.61 -4.40
CA LEU A 95 5.61 4.84 -4.11
C LEU A 95 4.11 4.55 -3.91
N ASN A 96 3.53 3.64 -4.69
CA ASN A 96 2.13 3.22 -4.50
C ASN A 96 1.93 2.43 -3.19
N ILE A 97 2.90 1.62 -2.77
CA ILE A 97 2.88 0.97 -1.44
C ILE A 97 2.96 2.03 -0.32
N HIS A 98 3.81 3.04 -0.48
CA HIS A 98 3.89 4.15 0.46
C HIS A 98 2.58 4.94 0.52
N ASP A 99 1.94 5.18 -0.63
CA ASP A 99 0.64 5.85 -0.69
C ASP A 99 -0.44 5.05 0.08
N LEU A 100 -0.51 3.74 -0.13
CA LEU A 100 -1.38 2.85 0.65
C LEU A 100 -1.11 2.95 2.15
N LYS A 101 0.16 2.92 2.56
CA LYS A 101 0.55 3.07 3.97
C LYS A 101 0.06 4.40 4.54
N LEU A 102 0.23 5.50 3.81
CA LEU A 102 -0.23 6.83 4.24
C LEU A 102 -1.76 6.92 4.30
N LEU A 103 -2.47 6.31 3.35
CA LEU A 103 -3.93 6.20 3.39
C LEU A 103 -4.42 5.42 4.62
N PHE A 104 -3.86 4.24 4.88
CA PHE A 104 -4.20 3.46 6.07
C PHE A 104 -3.88 4.22 7.36
N LEU A 105 -2.76 4.93 7.41
CA LEU A 105 -2.41 5.78 8.55
C LEU A 105 -3.45 6.89 8.76
N ARG A 106 -3.92 7.55 7.69
CA ARG A 106 -5.01 8.54 7.77
C ARG A 106 -6.29 7.91 8.31
N PHE A 107 -6.65 6.70 7.88
CA PHE A 107 -7.81 5.97 8.41
C PHE A 107 -7.67 5.67 9.90
N ALA A 108 -6.52 5.17 10.32
CA ALA A 108 -6.24 4.79 11.70
C ALA A 108 -6.22 6.00 12.65
N MET A 109 -5.70 7.14 12.16
CA MET A 109 -5.59 8.38 12.92
C MET A 109 -6.80 9.32 12.74
N GLU A 110 -7.86 8.86 12.07
CA GLU A 110 -9.07 9.63 11.77
C GLU A 110 -8.78 11.00 11.12
N GLN A 111 -7.75 11.06 10.28
CA GLN A 111 -7.33 12.29 9.62
C GLN A 111 -8.27 12.65 8.46
N SER A 112 -8.32 13.93 8.12
CA SER A 112 -9.10 14.43 6.99
C SER A 112 -8.50 13.99 5.65
N PHE A 113 -9.38 13.60 4.73
CA PHE A 113 -9.05 13.30 3.32
C PHE A 113 -9.29 14.52 2.40
N SER A 114 -9.92 15.58 2.91
CA SER A 114 -10.26 16.78 2.14
C SER A 114 -9.36 17.97 2.46
N ALA A 115 -8.60 17.93 3.57
CA ALA A 115 -7.80 19.06 4.04
C ALA A 115 -6.74 19.54 3.03
N ASP A 116 -6.17 18.61 2.26
CA ASP A 116 -5.08 18.87 1.32
C ASP A 116 -5.61 19.28 -0.08
N THR A 117 -5.72 18.31 -0.98
CA THR A 117 -6.14 18.47 -2.38
C THR A 117 -7.65 18.35 -2.59
N GLY A 118 -8.42 18.15 -1.51
CA GLY A 118 -9.87 18.05 -1.56
C GLY A 118 -10.39 16.68 -2.02
N GLY A 119 -9.97 15.58 -1.40
CA GLY A 119 -10.62 14.28 -1.59
C GLY A 119 -11.98 14.19 -0.91
N GLY A 120 -12.74 13.12 -1.17
CA GLY A 120 -14.02 12.86 -0.52
C GLY A 120 -13.87 12.35 0.92
N GLY A 121 -14.93 11.75 1.48
CA GLY A 121 -14.95 11.23 2.85
C GLY A 121 -14.25 9.87 3.04
N ARG A 122 -14.31 9.31 4.26
CA ARG A 122 -13.76 7.99 4.61
C ARG A 122 -14.28 6.89 3.66
N GLU A 123 -15.59 6.91 3.39
CA GLU A 123 -16.27 6.00 2.47
C GLU A 123 -15.70 6.04 1.05
N SER A 124 -15.49 7.23 0.45
CA SER A 124 -14.96 7.27 -0.92
C SER A 124 -13.50 6.79 -0.98
N ASN A 125 -12.69 7.12 0.03
CA ASN A 125 -11.28 6.76 0.05
C ASN A 125 -11.05 5.27 0.39
N ILE A 126 -11.94 4.61 1.13
CA ILE A 126 -11.78 3.17 1.39
C ILE A 126 -12.01 2.36 0.11
N HIS A 127 -12.93 2.82 -0.74
CA HIS A 127 -13.17 2.21 -2.06
C HIS A 127 -11.99 2.38 -3.02
N LEU A 128 -11.12 3.39 -2.84
CA LEU A 128 -9.94 3.60 -3.67
C LEU A 128 -8.86 2.52 -3.46
N ILE A 129 -8.73 2.00 -2.23
CA ILE A 129 -7.62 1.13 -1.81
C ILE A 129 -7.46 -0.12 -2.70
N PRO A 130 -8.51 -0.90 -3.03
CA PRO A 130 -8.37 -2.08 -3.89
C PRO A 130 -7.76 -1.76 -5.26
N TYR A 131 -8.01 -0.57 -5.81
CA TYR A 131 -7.53 -0.19 -7.14
C TYR A 131 -6.06 0.27 -7.12
N ILE A 132 -5.61 0.89 -6.02
CA ILE A 132 -4.18 1.15 -5.80
C ILE A 132 -3.44 -0.19 -5.61
N ILE A 133 -3.99 -1.11 -4.80
CA ILE A 133 -3.42 -2.47 -4.65
C ILE A 133 -3.34 -3.17 -6.00
N HIS A 134 -4.41 -3.15 -6.78
CA HIS A 134 -4.42 -3.73 -8.12
C HIS A 134 -3.34 -3.13 -9.02
N THR A 135 -3.14 -1.81 -8.96
CA THR A 135 -2.06 -1.13 -9.70
C THR A 135 -0.68 -1.59 -9.25
N VAL A 136 -0.46 -1.74 -7.94
CA VAL A 136 0.79 -2.31 -7.40
C VAL A 136 1.01 -3.71 -7.94
N LEU A 137 0.01 -4.59 -7.85
CA LEU A 137 0.09 -5.97 -8.32
C LEU A 137 0.35 -6.05 -9.83
N TYR A 138 -0.32 -5.20 -10.62
CA TYR A 138 -0.07 -5.12 -12.05
C TYR A 138 1.38 -4.75 -12.36
N VAL A 139 1.92 -3.70 -11.71
CA VAL A 139 3.31 -3.28 -11.92
C VAL A 139 4.28 -4.38 -11.47
N LEU A 140 4.02 -5.03 -10.33
CA LEU A 140 4.81 -6.16 -9.83
C LEU A 140 4.82 -7.33 -10.83
N ASN A 141 3.68 -7.65 -11.44
CA ASN A 141 3.56 -8.70 -12.46
C ASN A 141 4.29 -8.37 -13.77
N THR A 142 4.64 -7.11 -14.00
CA THR A 142 5.44 -6.68 -15.17
C THR A 142 6.92 -6.51 -14.87
N LEU A 143 7.35 -6.78 -13.63
CA LEU A 143 8.76 -6.71 -13.26
C LEU A 143 9.56 -7.83 -13.94
N THR A 144 10.62 -7.45 -14.64
CA THR A 144 11.48 -8.38 -15.39
C THR A 144 12.79 -8.72 -14.68
N ASP A 145 13.14 -7.98 -13.62
CA ASP A 145 14.34 -8.26 -12.83
C ASP A 145 14.09 -9.39 -11.83
N LYS A 146 14.50 -10.59 -12.21
CA LYS A 146 14.40 -11.82 -11.41
C LYS A 146 15.73 -12.15 -10.72
N THR A 147 16.70 -11.24 -10.75
CA THR A 147 18.02 -11.49 -10.17
C THR A 147 17.97 -11.41 -8.64
N ILE A 148 18.55 -12.41 -7.98
CA ILE A 148 18.74 -12.40 -6.53
C ILE A 148 19.72 -11.26 -6.20
N LYS A 149 19.35 -10.43 -5.21
CA LYS A 149 20.16 -9.32 -4.72
C LYS A 149 20.71 -9.63 -3.33
N ASP A 150 21.58 -8.77 -2.84
CA ASP A 150 22.04 -8.83 -1.45
C ASP A 150 20.88 -8.73 -0.45
N TYR A 151 21.03 -9.41 0.69
CA TYR A 151 20.02 -9.42 1.76
C TYR A 151 19.59 -8.01 2.20
N SER A 152 20.49 -7.03 2.14
CA SER A 152 20.22 -5.63 2.47
C SER A 152 19.04 -5.03 1.68
N VAL A 153 18.76 -5.53 0.47
CA VAL A 153 17.62 -5.13 -0.35
C VAL A 153 16.29 -5.63 0.22
N TYR A 154 16.27 -6.84 0.76
CA TYR A 154 15.06 -7.48 1.30
C TYR A 154 14.84 -7.19 2.79
N ARG A 155 15.91 -6.84 3.51
CA ARG A 155 15.95 -6.72 4.98
C ARG A 155 14.80 -5.89 5.54
N SER A 156 14.56 -4.69 5.03
CA SER A 156 13.49 -3.82 5.56
C SER A 156 12.10 -4.43 5.42
N SER A 157 11.82 -5.10 4.30
CA SER A 157 10.54 -5.76 4.06
C SER A 157 10.37 -7.01 4.92
N LEU A 158 11.43 -7.80 5.09
CA LEU A 158 11.41 -8.99 5.95
C LEU A 158 11.28 -8.63 7.43
N LEU A 159 11.97 -7.59 7.90
CA LEU A 159 11.79 -7.06 9.26
C LEU A 159 10.37 -6.52 9.47
N PHE A 160 9.79 -5.84 8.47
CA PHE A 160 8.39 -5.43 8.57
C PHE A 160 7.45 -6.64 8.68
N TRP A 161 7.67 -7.68 7.85
CA TRP A 161 6.91 -8.92 7.94
C TRP A 161 7.03 -9.55 9.34
N ALA A 162 8.25 -9.65 9.89
CA ALA A 162 8.49 -10.22 11.21
C ALA A 162 7.75 -9.44 12.31
N LEU A 163 7.74 -8.11 12.24
CA LEU A 163 6.99 -7.28 13.17
C LEU A 163 5.48 -7.56 13.08
N VAL A 164 4.93 -7.65 11.87
CA VAL A 164 3.51 -7.97 11.64
C VAL A 164 3.18 -9.36 12.18
N ASP A 165 4.01 -10.36 11.91
CA ASP A 165 3.82 -11.73 12.38
C ASP A 165 3.88 -11.82 13.91
N LEU A 166 4.85 -11.16 14.55
CA LEU A 166 4.94 -11.09 16.01
C LEU A 166 3.70 -10.46 16.63
N ILE A 167 3.22 -9.33 16.09
CA ILE A 167 1.99 -8.67 16.56
C ILE A 167 0.78 -9.59 16.32
N TYR A 168 0.66 -10.19 15.15
CA TYR A 168 -0.42 -11.11 14.82
C TYR A 168 -0.45 -12.30 15.80
N ASN A 169 0.71 -12.88 16.12
CA ASN A 169 0.84 -13.98 17.06
C ASN A 169 0.39 -13.62 18.49
N MET A 170 0.44 -12.35 18.89
CA MET A 170 -0.13 -11.90 20.18
C MET A 170 -1.67 -12.05 20.20
N PHE A 171 -2.33 -11.86 19.06
CA PHE A 171 -3.78 -11.70 18.97
C PHE A 171 -4.51 -12.82 18.20
N LYS A 172 -3.81 -13.67 17.45
CA LYS A 172 -4.43 -14.74 16.64
C LYS A 172 -5.29 -15.74 17.43
N LYS A 173 -5.02 -15.85 18.74
CA LYS A 173 -5.79 -16.68 19.68
C LYS A 173 -7.15 -16.09 20.07
N VAL A 174 -7.42 -14.82 19.74
CA VAL A 174 -8.69 -14.18 20.05
C VAL A 174 -9.80 -14.79 19.17
N PRO A 175 -10.86 -15.34 19.76
CA PRO A 175 -11.94 -15.98 19.00
C PRO A 175 -12.72 -14.96 18.17
N THR A 176 -13.24 -15.40 17.03
CA THR A 176 -14.17 -14.62 16.22
C THR A 176 -15.55 -14.59 16.87
N SER A 177 -16.16 -13.40 17.00
CA SER A 177 -17.57 -13.28 17.39
C SER A 177 -18.50 -13.34 16.18
N ASN A 178 -19.71 -13.87 16.39
CA ASN A 178 -20.81 -13.85 15.42
C ASN A 178 -21.66 -12.55 15.49
N THR A 179 -21.26 -11.57 16.28
CA THR A 179 -21.91 -10.24 16.37
C THR A 179 -21.54 -9.35 15.18
N GLU A 180 -22.29 -8.27 14.94
CA GLU A 180 -22.08 -7.33 13.80
C GLU A 180 -20.65 -6.75 13.70
N GLY A 181 -19.86 -6.78 14.78
CA GLY A 181 -18.46 -6.34 14.78
C GLY A 181 -17.41 -7.43 14.52
N GLY A 182 -17.80 -8.70 14.36
CA GLY A 182 -16.89 -9.79 14.02
C GLY A 182 -15.67 -9.92 14.96
N TRP A 183 -14.50 -10.21 14.38
CA TRP A 183 -13.24 -10.37 15.13
C TRP A 183 -12.75 -9.08 15.77
N SER A 184 -12.96 -7.91 15.16
CA SER A 184 -12.44 -6.64 15.68
C SER A 184 -13.10 -6.24 17.00
N TYR A 185 -14.38 -6.57 17.19
CA TYR A 185 -15.07 -6.38 18.47
C TYR A 185 -14.49 -7.28 19.56
N SER A 186 -14.35 -8.59 19.28
CA SER A 186 -13.72 -9.55 20.20
C SER A 186 -12.29 -9.17 20.56
N LEU A 187 -11.53 -8.66 19.59
CA LEU A 187 -10.18 -8.15 19.80
C LEU A 187 -10.17 -6.93 20.71
N ALA A 188 -11.06 -5.97 20.49
CA ALA A 188 -11.17 -4.79 21.34
C ALA A 188 -11.53 -5.16 22.79
N ASP A 189 -12.46 -6.09 22.98
CA ASP A 189 -12.81 -6.60 24.31
C ASP A 189 -11.64 -7.36 24.96
N TYR A 190 -10.96 -8.21 24.19
CA TYR A 190 -9.78 -8.93 24.67
C TYR A 190 -8.70 -7.96 25.15
N ILE A 191 -8.42 -6.91 24.36
CA ILE A 191 -7.43 -5.88 24.71
C ILE A 191 -7.80 -5.16 26.01
N ARG A 192 -9.08 -4.84 26.23
CA ARG A 192 -9.54 -4.17 27.46
C ARG A 192 -9.43 -5.04 28.71
N LEU A 193 -9.50 -6.36 28.56
CA LEU A 193 -9.60 -7.30 29.69
C LEU A 193 -8.28 -8.03 30.00
N ASN A 194 -7.25 -7.88 29.17
CA ASN A 194 -6.01 -8.67 29.26
C ASN A 194 -4.76 -7.78 29.20
N ASP A 195 -4.74 -6.67 29.93
CA ASP A 195 -3.64 -5.70 29.96
C ASP A 195 -2.27 -6.32 30.30
N MET A 196 -2.17 -7.07 31.40
CA MET A 196 -0.91 -7.69 31.84
C MET A 196 -0.41 -8.77 30.86
N PRO A 197 -1.24 -9.75 30.42
CA PRO A 197 -0.81 -10.70 29.38
C PRO A 197 -0.39 -10.05 28.06
N ILE A 198 -1.03 -8.95 27.66
CA ILE A 198 -0.67 -8.21 26.45
C ILE A 198 0.67 -7.49 26.64
N TYR A 199 0.89 -6.90 27.81
CA TYR A 199 2.16 -6.26 28.15
C TYR A 199 3.32 -7.26 28.09
N GLU A 200 3.18 -8.42 28.72
CA GLU A 200 4.19 -9.49 28.69
C GLU A 200 4.44 -10.02 27.27
N ALA A 201 3.38 -10.21 26.49
CA ALA A 201 3.49 -10.64 25.09
C ALA A 201 4.17 -9.59 24.21
N ALA A 202 3.89 -8.30 24.43
CA ALA A 202 4.52 -7.20 23.72
C ALA A 202 6.02 -7.08 24.05
N ASP A 203 6.38 -7.22 25.33
CA ASP A 203 7.79 -7.23 25.77
C ASP A 203 8.55 -8.40 25.15
N LYS A 204 7.96 -9.59 25.14
CA LYS A 204 8.54 -10.76 24.47
C LYS A 204 8.70 -10.53 22.96
N ALA A 205 7.65 -10.03 22.30
CA ALA A 205 7.70 -9.74 20.86
C ALA A 205 8.79 -8.72 20.52
N LEU A 206 8.94 -7.66 21.33
CA LEU A 206 9.97 -6.65 21.13
C LEU A 206 11.37 -7.23 21.31
N LYS A 207 11.59 -8.06 22.34
CA LYS A 207 12.87 -8.74 22.56
C LYS A 207 13.23 -9.66 21.40
N THR A 208 12.31 -10.54 20.98
CA THR A 208 12.53 -11.40 19.80
C THR A 208 12.82 -10.57 18.55
N PHE A 209 12.10 -9.46 18.33
CA PHE A 209 12.38 -8.58 17.20
C PHE A 209 13.80 -7.97 17.24
N GLN A 210 14.23 -7.46 18.39
CA GLN A 210 15.51 -6.76 18.56
C GLN A 210 16.70 -7.71 18.63
N ASP A 211 16.56 -8.82 19.34
CA ASP A 211 17.66 -9.72 19.66
C ASP A 211 17.81 -10.87 18.66
N GLU A 212 16.72 -11.26 17.97
CA GLU A 212 16.73 -12.38 17.03
C GLU A 212 16.59 -11.91 15.58
N PHE A 213 15.59 -11.09 15.25
CA PHE A 213 15.36 -10.66 13.85
C PHE A 213 16.28 -9.54 13.37
N MET A 214 16.47 -8.48 14.16
CA MET A 214 17.29 -7.34 13.75
C MET A 214 18.75 -7.71 13.42
N PRO A 215 19.42 -8.67 14.10
CA PRO A 215 20.80 -9.04 13.79
C PRO A 215 20.99 -9.87 12.52
N VAL A 216 19.93 -10.47 11.97
CA VAL A 216 19.99 -11.34 10.77
C VAL A 216 20.70 -10.66 9.61
N GLU A 217 21.56 -11.42 8.91
CA GLU A 217 22.37 -10.95 7.78
C GLU A 217 22.09 -11.69 6.46
N SER A 218 21.26 -12.74 6.48
CA SER A 218 20.89 -13.50 5.27
C SER A 218 19.42 -13.93 5.23
N PHE A 219 18.93 -14.29 4.04
CA PHE A 219 17.57 -14.83 3.89
C PHE A 219 17.42 -16.17 4.61
N SER A 220 18.41 -17.06 4.54
CA SER A 220 18.36 -18.35 5.24
C SER A 220 18.26 -18.20 6.76
N GLU A 221 19.05 -17.30 7.35
CA GLU A 221 18.97 -17.00 8.79
C GLU A 221 17.59 -16.41 9.16
N PHE A 222 17.02 -15.56 8.30
CA PHE A 222 15.68 -15.03 8.53
C PHE A 222 14.63 -16.13 8.61
N ILE A 223 14.67 -17.11 7.68
CA ILE A 223 13.73 -18.23 7.64
C ILE A 223 13.87 -19.14 8.86
N ASP A 224 15.10 -19.33 9.36
CA ASP A 224 15.37 -20.04 10.62
C ASP A 224 14.74 -19.32 11.82
N VAL A 225 15.04 -18.03 12.01
CA VAL A 225 14.49 -17.23 13.12
C VAL A 225 12.97 -17.11 13.03
N ALA A 226 12.41 -17.03 11.82
CA ALA A 226 10.96 -17.01 11.60
C ALA A 226 10.28 -18.37 11.90
N GLY A 227 11.04 -19.42 12.17
CA GLY A 227 10.52 -20.77 12.41
C GLY A 227 9.90 -21.40 11.17
N LEU A 228 10.34 -21.00 9.98
CA LEU A 228 9.77 -21.39 8.69
C LEU A 228 10.56 -22.51 8.00
N LEU A 229 11.65 -23.03 8.60
CA LEU A 229 12.46 -24.08 8.00
C LEU A 229 11.71 -25.40 7.73
N SER A 230 10.62 -25.68 8.47
CA SER A 230 9.77 -26.85 8.19
C SER A 230 8.92 -26.69 6.92
N GLU A 231 8.69 -25.45 6.48
CA GLU A 231 7.93 -25.13 5.27
C GLU A 231 8.86 -24.77 4.10
N ILE A 232 10.04 -24.23 4.41
CA ILE A 232 11.05 -23.76 3.46
C ILE A 232 12.39 -24.43 3.80
N GLU A 233 12.56 -25.68 3.36
CA GLU A 233 13.75 -26.49 3.65
C GLU A 233 15.01 -25.99 2.92
N ASP A 234 14.85 -25.41 1.73
CA ASP A 234 15.92 -24.78 0.93
C ASP A 234 15.60 -23.29 0.71
N PRO A 235 16.01 -22.39 1.63
CA PRO A 235 15.73 -20.95 1.52
C PRO A 235 16.30 -20.31 0.25
N ASP A 236 17.48 -20.73 -0.19
CA ASP A 236 18.12 -20.16 -1.37
C ASP A 236 17.42 -20.62 -2.66
N GLY A 237 17.03 -21.89 -2.73
CA GLY A 237 16.19 -22.43 -3.79
C GLY A 237 14.83 -21.75 -3.83
N PHE A 238 14.16 -21.63 -2.67
CA PHE A 238 12.87 -20.97 -2.55
C PHE A 238 12.91 -19.52 -3.05
N LEU A 239 13.91 -18.73 -2.63
CA LEU A 239 14.03 -17.33 -3.07
C LEU A 239 14.22 -17.24 -4.58
N ARG A 240 15.02 -18.14 -5.17
CA ARG A 240 15.23 -18.21 -6.61
C ARG A 240 13.92 -18.54 -7.34
N ASP A 241 13.21 -19.55 -6.88
CA ASP A 241 11.97 -20.01 -7.49
C ASP A 241 10.86 -18.96 -7.36
N LEU A 242 10.79 -18.29 -6.20
CA LEU A 242 9.88 -17.17 -5.97
C LEU A 242 10.12 -16.04 -6.98
N LEU A 243 11.36 -15.60 -7.18
CA LEU A 243 11.68 -14.56 -8.17
C LEU A 243 11.41 -15.01 -9.60
N ASN A 244 11.63 -16.29 -9.90
CA ASN A 244 11.30 -16.88 -11.20
C ASN A 244 9.80 -17.02 -11.43
N SER A 245 8.99 -17.10 -10.37
CA SER A 245 7.52 -17.21 -10.46
C SER A 245 6.83 -15.90 -10.81
N VAL A 246 7.51 -14.77 -10.64
CA VAL A 246 7.06 -13.48 -11.17
C VAL A 246 7.02 -13.59 -12.70
N PRO A 247 5.95 -13.15 -13.40
CA PRO A 247 5.80 -13.31 -14.85
C PRO A 247 7.00 -12.81 -15.68
#